data_AF-A0A177MUS7-F1
#
_entry.id   AF-A0A177MUS7-F1
#
_cell.length_a   1.000
_cell.length_b   1.000
_cell.length_c   1.000
_cell.angle_alpha   90.00
_cell.angle_beta   90.00
_cell.angle_gamma   90.00
#
_symmetry.space_group_name_H-M   'P 1'
#
loop_
_entity.id
_entity.type
_entity.pdbx_description
1 polymer ?
#
loop_
_entity_poly.entity_id
_entity_poly.type
_entity_poly.pdbx_seq_one_letter_code
_entity_poly.pdbx_strand_id
1 'polypeptide(L)'
;MIEPNPVDYLNDPLNEITRKERRNLLIASTVGLLVAKAGMVPTKFEAFGIELSVPDQEVFVILMLLIVLYFLAAFVIYGISDFLVWRKKYQDYLEQVAGSDANWSPKDQYNYDELHSTVPGIAWLYAWSKPAAFARSIFEFSVPVIFALVAGMFLIKHLIFS
;
A
#
# COMPACT_ATOMS: atom_id res chain seq x y z
N MET A 1 33.79 -7.12 -6.59
CA MET A 1 32.96 -6.34 -5.65
C MET A 1 31.50 -6.60 -6.01
N ILE A 2 30.57 -6.58 -5.06
CA ILE A 2 29.14 -6.67 -5.37
C ILE A 2 28.74 -5.28 -5.86
N GLU A 3 28.39 -5.17 -7.14
CA GLU A 3 27.92 -3.91 -7.70
C GLU A 3 26.53 -3.58 -7.11
N PRO A 4 26.31 -2.36 -6.58
CA PRO A 4 25.03 -1.98 -6.00
C PRO A 4 23.91 -2.12 -7.03
N ASN A 5 22.96 -3.01 -6.78
CA ASN A 5 21.90 -3.29 -7.74
C ASN A 5 20.67 -2.40 -7.45
N PRO A 6 20.26 -1.51 -8.37
CA PRO A 6 19.07 -0.68 -8.17
C PRO A 6 17.79 -1.50 -7.98
N VAL A 7 17.74 -2.74 -8.49
CA VAL A 7 16.58 -3.62 -8.37
C VAL A 7 16.21 -3.87 -6.91
N ASP A 8 17.19 -3.81 -6.01
CA ASP A 8 17.01 -4.13 -4.58
C ASP A 8 15.92 -3.27 -3.91
N TYR A 9 15.81 -1.99 -4.30
CA TYR A 9 14.80 -1.05 -3.78
C TYR A 9 13.65 -0.75 -4.76
N LEU A 10 13.75 -1.20 -6.02
CA LEU A 10 12.68 -1.09 -7.02
C LEU A 10 11.66 -2.21 -6.91
N ASN A 11 11.95 -3.22 -6.10
CA ASN A 11 11.00 -4.25 -5.72
C ASN A 11 9.75 -3.66 -5.04
N ASP A 12 8.66 -4.41 -5.14
CA ASP A 12 7.37 -4.04 -4.57
C ASP A 12 7.50 -3.70 -3.07
N PRO A 13 7.06 -2.50 -2.62
CA PRO A 13 7.20 -2.09 -1.24
C PRO A 13 6.27 -2.86 -0.31
N LEU A 14 5.19 -3.47 -0.82
CA LEU A 14 4.23 -4.23 -0.03
C LEU A 14 4.46 -5.74 -0.20
N ASN A 15 4.57 -6.43 0.93
CA ASN A 15 4.58 -7.88 0.97
C ASN A 15 3.18 -8.46 0.67
N GLU A 16 3.09 -9.77 0.46
CA GLU A 16 1.81 -10.42 0.12
C GLU A 16 0.73 -10.28 1.20
N ILE A 17 1.12 -10.26 2.48
CA ILE A 17 0.20 -10.09 3.61
C ILE A 17 -0.40 -8.69 3.55
N THR A 18 0.42 -7.66 3.42
CA THR A 18 -0.04 -6.26 3.35
C THR A 18 -0.91 -6.02 2.12
N ARG A 19 -0.63 -6.67 0.99
CA ARG A 19 -1.50 -6.61 -0.20
C ARG A 19 -2.87 -7.25 0.06
N LYS A 20 -2.92 -8.36 0.79
CA LYS A 20 -4.20 -9.00 1.18
C LYS A 20 -4.99 -8.07 2.10
N GLU A 21 -4.34 -7.48 3.11
CA GLU A 21 -4.99 -6.52 4.02
C GLU A 21 -5.48 -5.27 3.28
N ARG A 22 -4.69 -4.73 2.36
CA ARG A 22 -5.10 -3.62 1.49
C ARG A 22 -6.37 -3.94 0.71
N ARG A 23 -6.40 -5.12 0.08
CA ARG A 23 -7.57 -5.56 -0.70
C ARG A 23 -8.79 -5.74 0.21
N ASN A 24 -8.63 -6.36 1.37
CA ASN A 24 -9.71 -6.57 2.33
C ASN A 24 -10.26 -5.23 2.84
N LEU A 25 -9.38 -4.27 3.16
CA LEU A 25 -9.74 -2.91 3.54
C LEU A 25 -10.55 -2.22 2.45
N LEU A 26 -10.11 -2.28 1.19
CA LEU A 26 -10.83 -1.67 0.08
C LEU A 26 -12.20 -2.32 -0.15
N ILE A 27 -12.30 -3.65 -0.05
CA ILE A 27 -13.57 -4.37 -0.17
C ILE A 27 -14.51 -3.97 0.97
N ALA A 28 -14.05 -4.07 2.22
CA ALA A 28 -14.85 -3.71 3.40
C ALA A 28 -15.31 -2.24 3.35
N SER A 29 -14.42 -1.33 2.97
CA SER A 29 -14.74 0.09 2.82
C SER A 29 -15.74 0.35 1.69
N THR A 30 -15.64 -0.37 0.58
CA THR A 30 -16.59 -0.27 -0.54
C THR A 30 -17.98 -0.72 -0.10
N VAL A 31 -18.07 -1.89 0.55
CA VAL A 31 -19.34 -2.40 1.09
C VAL A 31 -19.91 -1.45 2.14
N GLY A 32 -19.08 -0.94 3.06
CA GLY A 32 -19.49 0.04 4.06
C GLY A 32 -20.05 1.32 3.44
N LEU A 33 -19.42 1.84 2.38
CA LEU A 33 -19.93 2.99 1.63
C LEU A 33 -21.27 2.71 0.94
N LEU A 34 -21.44 1.53 0.33
CA LEU A 34 -22.71 1.15 -0.28
C LEU A 34 -23.83 1.08 0.77
N VAL A 35 -23.56 0.46 1.92
CA VAL A 35 -24.51 0.39 3.03
C VAL A 35 -24.89 1.79 3.52
N ALA A 36 -23.89 2.62 3.85
CA ALA A 36 -24.13 3.93 4.47
C ALA A 36 -24.70 4.99 3.52
N LYS A 37 -24.24 5.01 2.27
CA LYS A 37 -24.58 6.09 1.31
C LYS A 37 -25.65 5.69 0.31
N ALA A 38 -25.65 4.43 -0.14
CA ALA A 38 -26.61 3.96 -1.13
C ALA A 38 -27.91 3.41 -0.51
N GLY A 39 -28.02 3.45 0.83
CA GLY A 39 -29.18 2.92 1.55
C GLY A 39 -29.31 1.40 1.41
N MET A 40 -28.22 0.71 1.07
CA MET A 40 -28.19 -0.75 0.89
C MET A 40 -28.11 -1.50 2.22
N VAL A 41 -28.70 -0.95 3.29
CA VAL A 41 -28.83 -1.67 4.55
C VAL A 41 -29.82 -2.82 4.31
N PRO A 42 -29.43 -4.08 4.53
CA PRO A 42 -30.35 -5.20 4.34
C PRO A 42 -31.57 -5.04 5.25
N THR A 43 -32.77 -5.25 4.72
CA THR A 43 -34.00 -5.33 5.53
C THR A 43 -34.38 -6.75 5.87
N LYS A 44 -33.84 -7.72 5.12
CA LYS A 44 -34.03 -9.15 5.32
C LYS A 44 -32.85 -9.94 4.74
N PHE A 45 -32.56 -11.09 5.33
CA PHE A 45 -31.67 -12.08 4.75
C PHE A 45 -32.52 -13.24 4.20
N GLU A 46 -32.88 -13.18 2.92
CA GLU A 46 -33.76 -14.17 2.28
C GLU A 46 -33.21 -15.60 2.39
N ALA A 47 -31.89 -15.78 2.33
CA ALA A 47 -31.24 -17.07 2.46
C ALA A 47 -31.46 -17.75 3.83
N PHE A 48 -31.79 -16.95 4.86
CA PHE A 48 -32.01 -17.43 6.22
C PHE A 48 -33.45 -17.23 6.72
N GLY A 49 -34.32 -16.59 5.93
CA GLY A 49 -35.69 -16.26 6.33
C GLY A 49 -35.78 -15.28 7.50
N ILE A 50 -34.75 -14.47 7.74
CA ILE A 50 -34.67 -13.52 8.86
C ILE A 50 -35.02 -12.12 8.36
N GLU A 51 -36.01 -11.47 8.98
CA GLU A 51 -36.30 -10.04 8.81
C GLU A 51 -35.51 -9.25 9.86
N LEU A 52 -34.89 -8.14 9.44
CA LEU A 52 -34.11 -7.29 10.32
C LEU A 52 -34.96 -6.12 10.81
N SER A 53 -35.15 -6.05 12.13
CA SER A 53 -35.74 -4.87 12.75
C SER A 53 -34.81 -3.65 12.63
N VAL A 54 -35.32 -2.45 12.89
CA VAL A 54 -34.50 -1.23 12.84
C VAL A 54 -33.28 -1.32 13.79
N PRO A 55 -33.41 -1.81 15.04
CA PRO A 55 -32.24 -2.08 15.88
C PRO A 55 -31.21 -3.04 15.27
N ASP A 56 -31.67 -4.10 14.58
CA ASP A 56 -30.76 -5.07 13.96
C ASP A 56 -29.97 -4.45 12.79
N GLN A 57 -30.60 -3.52 12.07
CA GLN A 57 -29.98 -2.75 10.99
C GLN A 57 -28.89 -1.81 11.53
N GLU A 58 -29.12 -1.15 12.67
CA GLU A 58 -28.08 -0.35 13.34
C GLU A 58 -26.89 -1.21 13.79
N VAL A 59 -27.17 -2.36 14.40
CA VAL A 59 -26.13 -3.32 14.80
C VAL A 59 -25.32 -3.77 13.59
N PHE A 60 -25.98 -4.03 12.45
CA PHE A 60 -25.28 -4.36 11.20
C PHE A 60 -24.33 -3.25 10.75
N VAL A 61 -24.75 -1.99 10.81
CA VAL A 61 -23.90 -0.83 10.45
C VAL A 61 -22.73 -0.68 11.43
N ILE A 62 -22.93 -0.90 12.73
CA ILE A 62 -21.86 -0.91 13.74
C ILE A 62 -20.85 -2.01 13.43
N LEU A 63 -21.30 -3.22 13.12
CA LEU A 63 -20.41 -4.33 12.75
C LEU A 63 -19.58 -3.99 11.49
N MET A 64 -20.21 -3.38 10.49
CA MET A 64 -19.51 -2.91 9.29
C MET A 64 -18.43 -1.88 9.62
N LEU A 65 -18.72 -0.91 10.51
CA LEU A 65 -17.74 0.06 10.98
C LEU A 65 -16.56 -0.61 11.69
N LEU A 66 -16.83 -1.57 12.57
CA LEU A 66 -15.80 -2.31 13.29
C LEU A 66 -14.91 -3.13 12.34
N ILE A 67 -15.49 -3.75 11.30
CA ILE A 67 -14.74 -4.48 10.26
C ILE A 67 -13.82 -3.53 9.49
N VAL A 68 -14.30 -2.35 9.09
CA VAL A 68 -13.47 -1.34 8.41
C VAL A 68 -12.32 -0.88 9.31
N LEU A 69 -12.60 -0.59 10.59
CA LEU A 69 -11.58 -0.17 11.55
C LEU A 69 -10.54 -1.26 11.80
N TYR A 70 -10.96 -2.53 11.89
CA TYR A 70 -10.06 -3.66 12.03
C TYR A 70 -9.10 -3.76 10.83
N PHE A 71 -9.63 -3.77 9.61
CA PHE A 71 -8.77 -3.85 8.41
C PHE A 71 -7.91 -2.60 8.23
N LEU A 72 -8.37 -1.43 8.65
CA LEU A 72 -7.57 -0.21 8.65
C LEU A 72 -6.38 -0.35 9.59
N ALA A 73 -6.61 -0.80 10.83
CA ALA A 73 -5.55 -1.02 11.81
C ALA A 73 -4.56 -2.09 11.32
N ALA A 74 -5.05 -3.23 10.81
CA ALA A 74 -4.21 -4.29 10.25
C ALA A 74 -3.34 -3.75 9.09
N PHE A 75 -3.96 -3.07 8.12
CA PHE A 75 -3.24 -2.48 7.00
C PHE A 75 -2.18 -1.46 7.44
N VAL A 76 -2.48 -0.60 8.42
CA VAL A 76 -1.52 0.38 8.94
C VAL A 76 -0.34 -0.31 9.63
N ILE A 77 -0.59 -1.34 10.46
CA ILE A 77 0.47 -2.07 11.17
C ILE A 77 1.41 -2.76 10.18
N TYR A 78 0.87 -3.56 9.26
CA TYR A 78 1.69 -4.29 8.29
C TYR A 78 2.32 -3.35 7.26
N GLY A 79 1.58 -2.34 6.82
CA GLY A 79 2.06 -1.30 5.93
C GLY A 79 3.26 -0.57 6.50
N ILE A 80 3.18 -0.05 7.72
CA ILE A 80 4.31 0.70 8.31
C ILE A 80 5.56 -0.19 8.38
N SER A 81 5.41 -1.45 8.77
CA SER A 81 6.52 -2.42 8.81
C SER A 81 7.17 -2.57 7.42
N ASP A 82 6.36 -2.80 6.39
CA ASP A 82 6.83 -2.94 5.01
C ASP A 82 7.48 -1.66 4.48
N PHE A 83 6.92 -0.50 4.79
CA PHE A 83 7.48 0.79 4.41
C PHE A 83 8.87 1.02 5.03
N LEU A 84 9.05 0.67 6.32
CA LEU A 84 10.33 0.79 7.00
C LEU A 84 11.37 -0.16 6.41
N VAL A 85 10.99 -1.40 6.08
CA VAL A 85 11.85 -2.38 5.41
C VAL A 85 12.28 -1.87 4.04
N TRP A 86 11.35 -1.35 3.24
CA TRP A 86 11.64 -0.75 1.95
C TRP A 86 12.59 0.46 2.08
N ARG A 87 12.33 1.34 3.06
CA ARG A 87 13.17 2.52 3.32
C ARG A 87 14.60 2.12 3.70
N LYS A 88 14.75 1.06 4.49
CA LYS A 88 16.05 0.50 4.85
C LYS A 88 16.80 -0.04 3.62
N LYS A 89 16.14 -0.84 2.75
CA LYS A 89 16.77 -1.34 1.52
C LYS A 89 17.30 -0.21 0.63
N TYR A 90 16.55 0.90 0.54
CA TYR A 90 17.02 2.07 -0.20
C TYR A 90 18.25 2.71 0.45
N GLN A 91 18.31 2.78 1.79
CA GLN A 91 19.48 3.28 2.49
C GLN A 91 20.69 2.35 2.30
N ASP A 92 20.50 1.03 2.43
CA ASP A 92 21.55 0.02 2.20
C ASP A 92 22.11 0.14 0.76
N TYR A 93 21.27 0.43 -0.23
CA TYR A 93 21.72 0.73 -1.60
C TYR A 93 22.60 1.97 -1.68
N LEU A 94 22.20 3.08 -1.02
CA LEU A 94 23.01 4.30 -1.01
C LEU A 94 24.37 4.11 -0.33
N GLU A 95 24.40 3.33 0.75
CA GLU A 95 25.64 2.98 1.46
C GLU A 95 26.56 2.13 0.57
N GLN A 96 26.02 1.17 -0.19
CA GLN A 96 26.80 0.38 -1.15
C GLN A 96 27.34 1.22 -2.32
N VAL A 97 26.55 2.16 -2.84
CA VAL A 97 27.02 3.10 -3.88
C VAL A 97 28.18 3.95 -3.35
N ALA A 98 28.03 4.55 -2.16
CA ALA A 98 29.07 5.37 -1.56
C ALA A 98 30.35 4.56 -1.25
N GLY A 99 30.21 3.31 -0.79
CA GLY A 99 31.34 2.41 -0.54
C GLY A 99 32.02 1.90 -1.81
N SER A 100 31.27 1.75 -2.90
CA SER A 100 31.82 1.40 -4.22
C SER A 100 32.64 2.56 -4.78
N ASP A 101 32.13 3.79 -4.72
CA ASP A 101 32.82 4.98 -5.20
C ASP A 101 34.15 5.22 -4.46
N ALA A 102 34.18 4.96 -3.14
CA ALA A 102 35.37 5.11 -2.32
C ALA A 102 36.51 4.13 -2.68
N ASN A 103 36.18 2.97 -3.25
CA ASN A 103 37.14 1.92 -3.61
C ASN A 103 37.39 1.84 -5.12
N TRP A 104 36.93 2.84 -5.87
CA TRP A 104 36.99 2.86 -7.34
C TRP A 104 38.43 2.98 -7.85
N SER A 105 38.94 1.95 -8.52
CA SER A 105 40.29 1.96 -9.08
C SER A 105 40.29 2.43 -10.55
N PRO A 106 41.44 2.90 -11.08
CA PRO A 106 41.56 3.23 -12.51
C PRO A 106 41.22 2.06 -13.45
N LYS A 107 41.45 0.81 -13.01
CA LYS A 107 41.08 -0.39 -13.76
C LYS A 107 39.56 -0.59 -13.81
N ASP A 108 38.86 -0.24 -12.73
CA ASP A 108 37.39 -0.29 -12.68
C ASP A 108 36.79 0.75 -13.62
N GLN A 109 37.38 1.95 -13.69
CA GLN A 109 36.99 2.98 -14.67
C GLN A 109 37.11 2.47 -16.11
N TYR A 110 38.26 1.90 -16.48
CA TYR A 110 38.48 1.37 -17.83
C TYR A 110 37.45 0.29 -18.20
N ASN A 111 37.21 -0.67 -17.30
CA ASN A 111 36.21 -1.72 -17.52
C ASN A 111 34.79 -1.14 -17.63
N TYR A 112 34.47 -0.13 -16.82
CA TYR A 112 33.16 0.55 -16.84
C TYR A 112 32.93 1.24 -18.19
N ASP A 113 33.92 2.00 -18.67
CA ASP A 113 33.88 2.71 -19.95
C ASP A 113 33.79 1.74 -21.14
N GLU A 114 34.56 0.64 -21.11
CA GLU A 114 34.51 -0.41 -22.13
C GLU A 114 33.13 -1.07 -22.18
N LEU A 115 32.55 -1.45 -21.03
CA LEU A 115 31.22 -2.03 -20.96
C LEU A 115 30.15 -1.04 -21.49
N HIS A 116 30.14 0.19 -20.98
CA HIS A 116 29.13 1.21 -21.30
C HIS A 116 29.25 1.77 -22.73
N SER A 117 30.39 1.57 -23.41
CA SER A 117 30.53 1.91 -24.83
C SER A 117 29.71 1.00 -25.75
N THR A 118 29.33 -0.20 -25.28
CA THR A 118 28.65 -1.22 -26.09
C THR A 118 27.16 -1.36 -25.81
N VAL A 119 26.68 -0.85 -24.67
CA VAL A 119 25.26 -0.93 -24.27
C VAL A 119 24.58 0.44 -24.33
N PRO A 120 23.31 0.52 -24.77
CA PRO A 120 22.59 1.78 -24.79
C PRO A 120 22.42 2.35 -23.37
N GLY A 121 22.65 3.65 -23.23
CA GLY A 121 22.54 4.35 -21.95
C GLY A 121 21.14 4.25 -21.34
N ILE A 122 21.02 3.50 -20.24
CA ILE A 122 19.80 3.36 -19.44
C ILE A 122 19.66 4.45 -18.36
N ALA A 123 20.45 5.53 -18.43
CA ALA A 123 20.45 6.63 -17.44
C ALA A 123 19.06 7.22 -17.16
N TRP A 124 18.21 7.30 -18.19
CA TRP A 124 16.82 7.74 -18.02
C TRP A 124 16.02 6.81 -17.10
N LEU A 125 16.21 5.49 -17.20
CA LEU A 125 15.52 4.51 -16.37
C LEU A 125 15.88 4.71 -14.89
N TYR A 126 17.15 4.94 -14.59
CA TYR A 126 17.62 5.24 -13.23
C TYR A 126 17.09 6.58 -12.70
N ALA A 127 17.01 7.60 -13.57
CA ALA A 127 16.47 8.90 -13.18
C ALA A 127 14.98 8.81 -12.80
N TRP A 128 14.21 7.97 -13.50
CA TRP A 128 12.78 7.78 -13.27
C TRP A 128 12.45 6.74 -12.20
N SER A 129 13.38 5.84 -11.86
CA SER A 129 13.13 4.74 -10.94
C SER A 129 12.81 5.22 -9.51
N LYS A 130 13.53 6.23 -9.02
CA LYS A 130 13.34 6.84 -7.69
C LYS A 130 11.97 7.52 -7.54
N PRO A 131 11.58 8.50 -8.39
CA PRO A 131 10.29 9.14 -8.27
C PRO A 131 9.13 8.16 -8.50
N ALA A 132 9.28 7.18 -9.41
CA ALA A 132 8.26 6.16 -9.64
C ALA A 132 8.05 5.27 -8.41
N ALA A 133 9.12 4.77 -7.78
CA ALA A 133 9.02 3.97 -6.57
C ALA A 133 8.40 4.77 -5.41
N PHE A 134 8.79 6.03 -5.23
CA PHE A 134 8.22 6.89 -4.20
C PHE A 134 6.73 7.20 -4.44
N ALA A 135 6.36 7.57 -5.67
CA ALA A 135 4.97 7.83 -6.04
C ALA A 135 4.10 6.57 -5.85
N ARG A 136 4.61 5.41 -6.25
CA ARG A 136 3.95 4.11 -6.03
C ARG A 136 3.73 3.85 -4.54
N SER A 137 4.75 4.00 -3.71
CA SER A 137 4.64 3.80 -2.26
C SER A 137 3.62 4.76 -1.64
N ILE A 138 3.63 6.04 -2.01
CA ILE A 138 2.61 6.97 -1.52
C ILE A 138 1.21 6.52 -1.93
N PHE A 139 1.02 6.17 -3.19
CA PHE A 139 -0.28 5.78 -3.72
C PHE A 139 -0.81 4.50 -3.04
N GLU A 140 0.03 3.47 -2.92
CA GLU A 140 -0.36 2.18 -2.34
C GLU A 140 -0.74 2.28 -0.86
N PHE A 141 -0.20 3.26 -0.13
CA PHE A 141 -0.48 3.50 1.29
C PHE A 141 -1.61 4.50 1.55
N SER A 142 -1.59 5.64 0.86
CA SER A 142 -2.52 6.74 1.13
C SER A 142 -3.94 6.44 0.64
N VAL A 143 -4.09 5.85 -0.54
CA VAL A 143 -5.41 5.61 -1.14
C VAL A 143 -6.29 4.69 -0.27
N PRO A 144 -5.82 3.52 0.22
CA PRO A 144 -6.64 2.66 1.07
C PRO A 144 -7.03 3.32 2.40
N VAL A 145 -6.10 4.08 3.00
CA VAL A 145 -6.36 4.79 4.27
C VAL A 145 -7.41 5.88 4.07
N ILE A 146 -7.24 6.74 3.07
CA ILE A 146 -8.20 7.81 2.75
C ILE A 146 -9.58 7.19 2.48
N PHE A 147 -9.62 6.12 1.68
CA PHE A 147 -10.87 5.46 1.33
C PHE A 147 -11.58 4.86 2.54
N ALA A 148 -10.83 4.22 3.45
CA ALA A 148 -11.37 3.68 4.69
C ALA A 148 -11.87 4.77 5.65
N LEU A 149 -11.14 5.88 5.78
CA LEU A 149 -11.56 7.03 6.59
C LEU A 149 -12.86 7.63 6.05
N VAL A 150 -12.97 7.78 4.73
CA VAL A 150 -14.21 8.23 4.08
C VAL A 150 -15.35 7.26 4.36
N ALA A 151 -15.16 5.95 4.19
CA ALA A 151 -16.17 4.95 4.50
C ALA A 151 -16.62 5.00 5.97
N GLY A 152 -15.67 5.09 6.90
CA GLY A 152 -15.94 5.22 8.33
C GLY A 152 -16.75 6.48 8.67
N MET A 153 -16.41 7.63 8.07
CA MET A 153 -17.17 8.87 8.25
C MET A 153 -18.63 8.72 7.78
N PHE A 154 -18.87 8.05 6.66
CA PHE A 154 -20.23 7.80 6.18
C PHE A 154 -21.01 6.84 7.08
N LEU A 155 -20.38 5.77 7.56
CA LEU A 155 -21.00 4.82 8.50
C LEU A 155 -21.35 5.50 9.83
N ILE A 156 -20.44 6.31 10.39
CA ILE A 156 -20.69 7.08 11.62
C ILE A 156 -21.83 8.07 11.41
N LYS A 157 -21.83 8.78 10.26
CA LYS A 157 -22.92 9.69 9.93
C LYS A 157 -24.26 8.95 9.87
N HIS A 158 -24.30 7.77 9.23
CA HIS A 158 -25.51 6.96 9.19
C HIS A 158 -26.02 6.63 10.59
N LEU A 159 -25.15 6.19 11.51
CA LEU A 159 -25.54 5.86 12.89
C LEU A 159 -26.07 7.05 13.71
N ILE A 160 -25.69 8.29 13.37
CA ILE A 160 -26.12 9.49 14.11
C ILE A 160 -27.48 10.02 13.59
N PHE A 161 -27.80 9.77 12.32
CA PHE A 161 -28.96 10.37 11.63
C PHE A 161 -30.02 9.35 11.18
N SER A 162 -29.83 8.07 11.45
CA SER A 162 -30.86 7.02 11.33
C SER A 162 -31.76 6.99 12.55
#